data_AF-A0A6A3JIE2-F1
#
_entry.id   AF-A0A6A3JIE2-F1
#
_cell.length_a   1.000
_cell.length_b   1.000
_cell.length_c   1.000
_cell.angle_alpha   90.00
_cell.angle_beta   90.00
_cell.angle_gamma   90.00
#
_symmetry.space_group_name_H-M   'P 1'
#
loop_
_entity.id
_entity.type
_entity.pdbx_description
1 polymer ?
#
loop_
_entity_poly.entity_id
_entity_poly.type
_entity_poly.pdbx_seq_one_letter_code
_entity_poly.pdbx_strand_id
1 'polypeptide(L)'
;MAGEEEDPYVTAMKQRWEFLAPWWTALKPWIEYTNPETENMEEYVWDAPDIVLKVTMPTRRGTSKDEETFRRDFQKVQEALALITAVEHADYHAYDYILTKHCRIV
;
A
#
# COMPACT_ATOMS: atom_id res chain seq x y z
N MET A 1 28.96 -5.50 -18.11
CA MET A 1 27.68 -5.72 -17.42
C MET A 1 27.88 -5.19 -16.01
N ALA A 2 27.75 -3.88 -15.83
CA ALA A 2 27.89 -3.26 -14.51
C ALA A 2 26.65 -3.65 -13.71
N GLY A 3 26.84 -4.43 -12.64
CA GLY A 3 25.79 -4.61 -11.65
C GLY A 3 25.56 -3.25 -11.01
N GLU A 4 24.36 -2.71 -11.18
CA GLU A 4 23.91 -1.55 -10.42
C GLU A 4 24.12 -1.92 -8.94
N GLU A 5 25.05 -1.25 -8.26
CA GLU A 5 25.13 -1.32 -6.80
C GLU A 5 23.76 -0.90 -6.28
N GLU A 6 23.01 -1.85 -5.72
CA GLU A 6 21.76 -1.50 -5.04
C GLU A 6 22.09 -0.43 -4.00
N ASP A 7 21.37 0.69 -4.07
CA ASP A 7 21.53 1.80 -3.16
C ASP A 7 21.61 1.26 -1.72
N PRO A 8 22.66 1.59 -0.94
CA PRO A 8 22.82 1.10 0.43
C PRO A 8 21.59 1.40 1.30
N TYR A 9 20.83 2.45 0.96
CA TYR A 9 19.54 2.75 1.55
C TYR A 9 18.48 1.67 1.25
N VAL A 10 18.38 1.23 -0.01
CA VAL A 10 17.48 0.15 -0.45
C VAL A 10 17.84 -1.18 0.22
N THR A 11 19.13 -1.50 0.35
CA THR A 11 19.57 -2.71 1.05
C THR A 11 19.21 -2.67 2.54
N ALA A 12 19.44 -1.55 3.21
CA ALA A 12 19.08 -1.38 4.62
C ALA A 12 17.56 -1.42 4.84
N MET A 13 16.79 -0.83 3.92
CA MET A 13 15.34 -0.84 3.97
C MET A 13 14.78 -2.26 3.78
N LYS A 14 15.29 -3.03 2.80
CA LYS A 14 14.93 -4.44 2.62
C LYS A 14 15.20 -5.23 3.90
N GLN A 15 16.40 -5.12 4.48
CA GLN A 15 16.72 -5.82 5.73
C GLN A 15 15.76 -5.50 6.89
N ARG A 16 15.26 -4.27 6.96
CA ARG A 16 14.38 -3.83 8.04
C ARG A 16 12.92 -4.21 7.82
N TRP A 17 12.43 -4.15 6.59
CA TRP A 17 10.99 -4.18 6.31
C TRP A 17 10.55 -5.32 5.38
N GLU A 18 11.46 -6.09 4.79
CA GLU A 18 11.16 -7.22 3.88
C GLU A 18 10.33 -8.33 4.54
N PHE A 19 10.38 -8.46 5.86
CA PHE A 19 9.52 -9.40 6.59
C PHE A 19 8.02 -9.07 6.45
N LEU A 20 7.67 -7.81 6.12
CA LEU A 20 6.29 -7.40 5.87
C LEU A 20 5.81 -7.79 4.45
N ALA A 21 6.63 -8.46 3.66
CA ALA A 21 6.32 -8.78 2.27
C ALA A 21 5.03 -9.51 1.96
N PRO A 22 4.62 -10.49 2.77
CA PRO A 22 3.34 -11.14 2.58
C PRO A 22 2.16 -10.17 2.73
N TRP A 23 2.28 -9.14 3.58
CA TRP A 23 1.20 -8.22 3.93
C TRP A 23 0.95 -7.19 2.85
N TRP A 24 1.99 -6.55 2.29
CA TRP A 24 1.78 -5.64 1.16
C TRP A 24 1.28 -6.38 -0.09
N THR A 25 1.70 -7.63 -0.28
CA THR A 25 1.19 -8.47 -1.37
C THR A 25 -0.30 -8.76 -1.20
N ALA A 26 -0.75 -8.98 0.05
CA ALA A 26 -2.15 -9.16 0.37
C ALA A 26 -2.96 -7.86 0.24
N LEU A 27 -2.35 -6.70 0.48
CA LEU A 27 -2.98 -5.38 0.40
C LEU A 27 -3.12 -4.90 -1.06
N LYS A 28 -2.14 -5.21 -1.91
CA LYS A 28 -2.04 -4.79 -3.31
C LYS A 28 -3.36 -4.86 -4.13
N PRO A 29 -4.15 -5.95 -4.12
CA PRO A 29 -5.40 -6.00 -4.90
C PRO A 29 -6.52 -5.11 -4.35
N TRP A 30 -6.38 -4.59 -3.14
CA TRP A 30 -7.38 -3.78 -2.45
C TRP A 30 -7.04 -2.30 -2.41
N ILE A 31 -5.86 -1.91 -2.88
CA ILE A 31 -5.45 -0.51 -2.91
C ILE A 31 -6.05 0.16 -4.14
N GLU A 32 -6.80 1.21 -3.89
CA GLU A 32 -7.18 2.22 -4.88
C GLU A 32 -6.33 3.46 -4.62
N TYR A 33 -5.63 3.92 -5.66
CA TYR A 33 -4.86 5.14 -5.60
C TYR A 33 -5.54 6.20 -6.45
N THR A 34 -5.86 7.33 -5.82
CA THR A 34 -6.31 8.53 -6.52
C THR A 34 -5.12 9.49 -6.58
N ASN A 35 -4.58 9.74 -7.79
CA ASN A 35 -3.63 10.84 -7.98
C ASN A 35 -4.43 12.14 -8.18
N PRO A 36 -4.26 13.14 -7.30
CA PRO A 36 -4.94 14.43 -7.44
C PRO A 36 -4.59 15.19 -8.74
N GLU A 37 -3.51 14.84 -9.43
CA GLU A 37 -3.19 15.42 -10.75
C GLU A 37 -4.09 14.90 -11.88
N THR A 38 -4.74 13.74 -11.68
CA THR A 38 -5.56 13.07 -12.72
C THR A 38 -7.06 13.17 -12.48
N GLU A 39 -7.51 13.35 -11.23
CA GLU A 39 -8.90 13.65 -10.91
C GLU A 39 -9.12 15.16 -11.06
N ASN A 40 -9.56 15.56 -12.27
CA ASN A 40 -10.13 16.87 -12.62
C ASN A 40 -10.04 17.93 -11.52
N MET A 41 -8.93 18.68 -11.51
CA MET A 41 -8.86 19.93 -10.77
C MET A 41 -9.93 20.86 -11.35
N GLU A 42 -11.11 20.90 -10.71
CA GLU A 42 -11.97 22.05 -10.83
C GLU A 42 -11.10 23.27 -10.50
N GLU A 43 -11.08 24.23 -11.42
CA GLU A 43 -10.09 25.30 -11.65
C GLU A 43 -9.86 26.26 -10.45
N TYR A 44 -10.36 25.94 -9.25
CA TYR A 44 -10.42 26.81 -8.08
C TYR A 44 -10.14 26.12 -6.73
N VAL A 45 -9.49 24.95 -6.69
CA VAL A 45 -9.06 24.35 -5.42
C VAL A 45 -7.64 24.80 -5.10
N TRP A 46 -7.49 25.78 -4.20
CA TRP A 46 -6.20 26.30 -3.73
C TRP A 46 -5.51 25.39 -2.69
N ASP A 47 -6.17 24.31 -2.28
CA ASP A 47 -5.58 23.24 -1.48
C ASP A 47 -5.20 22.07 -2.38
N ALA A 48 -3.91 21.74 -2.44
CA ALA A 48 -3.48 20.49 -3.03
C ALA A 48 -4.17 19.35 -2.26
N PRO A 49 -4.95 18.47 -2.91
CA PRO A 49 -5.60 17.39 -2.21
C PRO A 49 -4.53 16.47 -1.61
N ASP A 50 -4.70 16.08 -0.34
CA ASP A 50 -3.81 15.13 0.30
C ASP A 50 -3.75 13.83 -0.51
N ILE A 51 -2.55 13.26 -0.64
CA ILE A 51 -2.37 11.94 -1.27
C ILE A 51 -2.93 10.90 -0.30
N VAL A 52 -4.16 10.44 -0.54
CA VAL A 52 -4.83 9.46 0.32
C VAL A 52 -4.76 8.05 -0.28
N LEU A 53 -4.18 7.11 0.47
CA LEU A 53 -4.25 5.69 0.18
C LEU A 53 -5.66 5.17 0.51
N LYS A 54 -6.47 4.84 -0.51
CA LYS A 54 -7.78 4.22 -0.30
C LYS A 54 -7.63 2.71 -0.34
N VAL A 55 -8.18 2.01 0.65
CA VAL A 55 -8.20 0.55 0.66
C VAL A 55 -9.64 0.05 0.67
N THR A 56 -10.03 -0.66 -0.38
CA THR A 56 -11.34 -1.28 -0.50
C THR A 56 -11.36 -2.54 0.34
N MET A 57 -12.10 -2.50 1.45
CA MET A 57 -12.23 -3.66 2.34
C MET A 57 -12.95 -4.81 1.63
N PRO A 58 -12.55 -6.07 1.86
CA PRO A 58 -13.25 -7.22 1.30
C PRO A 58 -14.73 -7.17 1.71
N THR A 59 -15.62 -7.14 0.73
CA THR A 59 -17.06 -7.17 0.98
C THR A 59 -17.64 -8.54 0.61
N ARG A 60 -18.55 -9.02 1.46
CA ARG A 60 -19.31 -10.24 1.19
C ARG A 60 -20.54 -9.88 0.35
N ARG A 61 -20.38 -9.64 -0.96
CA ARG A 61 -21.53 -9.53 -1.90
C ARG A 61 -21.63 -10.80 -2.74
N GLY A 62 -22.75 -11.50 -2.62
CA GLY A 62 -23.04 -12.73 -3.35
C GLY A 62 -22.58 -13.98 -2.60
N THR A 63 -23.50 -14.90 -2.38
CA THR A 63 -23.33 -16.17 -1.68
C THR A 63 -22.40 -17.12 -2.45
N SER A 64 -21.11 -17.15 -2.08
CA SER A 64 -20.19 -18.24 -2.45
C SER A 64 -18.93 -18.31 -1.58
N LYS A 65 -18.53 -17.22 -0.92
CA LYS A 65 -17.42 -17.22 0.04
C LYS A 65 -17.85 -17.77 1.40
N ASP A 66 -17.20 -18.85 1.80
CA ASP A 66 -17.25 -19.41 3.15
C ASP A 66 -16.89 -18.33 4.20
N GLU A 67 -17.59 -18.34 5.34
CA GLU A 67 -17.51 -17.28 6.35
C GLU A 67 -16.14 -17.21 7.01
N GLU A 68 -15.53 -18.37 7.27
CA GLU A 68 -14.20 -18.46 7.85
C GLU A 68 -13.17 -17.86 6.89
N THR A 69 -13.29 -18.20 5.61
CA THR A 69 -12.43 -17.66 4.55
C THR A 69 -12.57 -16.14 4.43
N PHE A 70 -13.81 -15.63 4.48
CA PHE A 70 -14.07 -14.18 4.46
C PHE A 70 -13.43 -13.47 5.65
N ARG A 71 -13.64 -13.97 6.87
CA ARG A 71 -13.07 -13.38 8.09
C ARG A 71 -11.56 -13.35 8.04
N ARG A 72 -10.94 -14.42 7.57
CA ARG A 72 -9.48 -14.50 7.42
C ARG A 72 -8.96 -13.48 6.41
N ASP A 73 -9.61 -13.34 5.27
CA ASP A 73 -9.21 -12.35 4.25
C ASP A 73 -9.41 -10.92 4.75
N PHE A 74 -10.52 -10.64 5.43
CA PHE A 74 -10.80 -9.35 6.03
C PHE A 74 -9.76 -8.97 7.09
N GLN A 75 -9.46 -9.90 8.00
CA GLN A 75 -8.45 -9.69 9.03
C GLN A 75 -7.06 -9.46 8.42
N LYS A 76 -6.70 -10.21 7.37
CA LYS A 76 -5.43 -10.00 6.66
C LYS A 76 -5.31 -8.60 6.06
N VAL A 77 -6.36 -8.09 5.44
CA VAL A 77 -6.36 -6.73 4.87
C VAL A 77 -6.28 -5.69 5.97
N GLN A 78 -6.99 -5.88 7.08
CA GLN A 78 -6.95 -4.97 8.22
C GLN A 78 -5.55 -4.93 8.88
N GLU A 79 -4.93 -6.09 9.07
CA GLU A 79 -3.57 -6.20 9.63
C GLU A 79 -2.54 -5.60 8.68
N ALA A 80 -2.64 -5.86 7.37
CA ALA A 80 -1.77 -5.25 6.38
C ALA A 80 -1.87 -3.72 6.36
N LEU A 81 -3.08 -3.18 6.49
CA LEU A 81 -3.31 -1.73 6.58
C LEU A 81 -2.72 -1.15 7.87
N ALA A 82 -2.93 -1.79 9.02
CA ALA A 82 -2.33 -1.33 10.27
C ALA A 82 -0.80 -1.32 10.21
N LEU A 83 -0.21 -2.33 9.57
CA LEU A 83 1.24 -2.44 9.40
C LEU A 83 1.77 -1.35 8.48
N ILE A 84 1.09 -1.02 7.37
CA ILE A 84 1.58 0.00 6.45
C ILE A 84 1.52 1.41 7.07
N THR A 85 0.48 1.71 7.86
CA THR A 85 0.41 2.94 8.65
C THR A 85 1.49 2.99 9.73
N ALA A 86 1.82 1.85 10.34
CA ALA A 86 2.94 1.80 11.29
C ALA A 86 4.29 2.08 10.61
N VAL A 87 4.51 1.56 9.39
CA VAL A 87 5.71 1.87 8.60
C VAL A 87 5.74 3.35 8.22
N GLU A 88 4.61 3.93 7.79
CA GLU A 88 4.52 5.37 7.48
C GLU A 88 5.01 6.24 8.65
N HIS A 89 4.59 5.92 9.88
CA HIS A 89 5.01 6.65 11.07
C HIS A 89 6.44 6.36 11.53
N ALA A 90 6.95 5.14 11.31
CA ALA A 90 8.28 4.74 11.76
C ALA A 90 9.39 5.10 10.76
N ASP A 91 9.10 5.00 9.46
CA ASP A 91 10.04 5.16 8.35
C ASP A 91 9.29 5.51 7.07
N TYR A 92 9.00 6.81 6.91
CA TYR A 92 8.25 7.33 5.76
C TYR A 92 8.90 6.99 4.41
N HIS A 93 10.23 6.95 4.34
CA HIS A 93 10.93 6.61 3.10
C HIS A 93 10.78 5.12 2.74
N ALA A 94 10.72 4.23 3.75
CA ALA A 94 10.36 2.83 3.51
C ALA A 94 8.89 2.69 3.06
N TYR A 95 7.99 3.48 3.64
CA TYR A 95 6.58 3.53 3.21
C TYR A 95 6.45 3.94 1.74
N ASP A 96 7.08 5.05 1.35
CA ASP A 96 7.10 5.53 -0.04
C ASP A 96 7.69 4.49 -1.01
N TYR A 97 8.80 3.86 -0.64
CA TYR A 97 9.38 2.78 -1.46
C TYR A 97 8.43 1.57 -1.59
N ILE A 98 7.79 1.14 -0.50
CA ILE A 98 6.86 0.00 -0.54
C ILE A 98 5.67 0.32 -1.46
N LEU A 99 5.11 1.51 -1.35
CA LEU A 99 4.00 1.92 -2.21
C LEU A 99 4.40 2.03 -3.69
N THR A 100 5.53 2.67 -3.98
CA THR A 100 6.01 2.88 -5.35
C THR A 100 6.50 1.60 -6.02
N LYS A 101 7.31 0.77 -5.33
CA LYS A 101 7.92 -0.43 -5.92
C LYS A 101 7.06 -1.68 -5.81
N HIS A 102 6.43 -1.92 -4.66
CA HIS A 102 5.67 -3.16 -4.43
C HIS A 102 4.18 -3.02 -4.77
N CYS A 103 3.57 -1.89 -4.42
CA CYS A 103 2.16 -1.61 -4.73
C CYS A 103 1.95 -0.96 -6.10
N ARG A 104 3.02 -0.46 -6.76
CA ARG A 104 2.99 0.23 -8.08
C ARG A 104 2.11 1.47 -8.08
N ILE A 105 2.06 2.15 -6.96
CA ILE A 105 1.40 3.43 -6.83
C ILE A 105 2.38 4.49 -7.36
N VAL A 106 2.01 5.21 -8.42
CA VAL A 106 2.82 6.24 -9.08
C VAL A 106 2.10 7.57 -9.00
#